data_AF-D9W4W6-F1
#
_entry.id   AF-D9W4W6-F1
#
_cell.length_a   1.000
_cell.length_b   1.000
_cell.length_c   1.000
_cell.angle_alpha   90.00
_cell.angle_beta   90.00
_cell.angle_gamma   90.00
#
_symmetry.space_group_name_H-M   'P 1'
#
loop_
_entity.id
_entity.type
_entity.pdbx_description
1 polymer ?
#
loop_
_entity_poly.entity_id
_entity_poly.type
_entity_poly.pdbx_seq_one_letter_code
_entity_poly.pdbx_strand_id
1 'polypeptide(L)'
;MPERTHPTQLDEALRHARADTRVSGGLAYAVRRLNDSRARHIMTGAARLAIAQRYAVEILDWTDEADALIRDLLTAMPEITSDITRGEYALLLQAPART
;
A
#
# COMPACT_ATOMS: atom_id res chain seq x y z
N MET A 1 -37.32 1.34 11.91
CA MET A 1 -36.56 1.93 10.78
C MET A 1 -35.16 2.20 11.33
N PRO A 2 -34.11 1.44 10.95
CA PRO A 2 -32.79 1.69 11.50
C PRO A 2 -32.20 2.94 10.82
N GLU A 3 -31.89 3.95 11.63
CA GLU A 3 -31.20 5.16 11.21
C GLU A 3 -29.83 4.77 10.66
N ARG A 4 -29.64 4.98 9.36
CA ARG A 4 -28.31 4.94 8.74
C ARG A 4 -27.55 6.15 9.24
N THR A 5 -26.71 5.97 10.25
CA THR A 5 -25.80 6.99 10.73
C THR A 5 -24.83 7.31 9.59
N HIS A 6 -25.07 8.43 8.89
CA HIS A 6 -24.14 8.93 7.90
C HIS A 6 -22.84 9.31 8.62
N PRO A 7 -21.69 8.73 8.25
CA PRO A 7 -20.44 9.08 8.91
C PRO A 7 -20.17 10.58 8.72
N THR A 8 -19.73 11.24 9.78
CA THR A 8 -19.51 12.68 9.76
C THR A 8 -18.31 13.02 8.87
N GLN A 9 -18.26 14.23 8.31
CA GLN A 9 -17.09 14.71 7.54
C GLN A 9 -15.77 14.61 8.34
N LEU A 10 -15.85 14.67 9.67
CA LEU A 10 -14.72 14.48 10.57
C LEU A 10 -14.22 13.03 10.56
N ASP A 11 -15.12 12.05 10.51
CA ASP A 11 -14.77 10.62 10.37
C ASP A 11 -14.17 10.34 8.99
N GLU A 12 -14.62 11.02 7.94
CA GLU A 12 -14.03 10.93 6.60
C GLU A 12 -12.62 11.53 6.57
N ALA A 13 -12.42 12.71 7.17
CA ALA A 13 -11.11 13.36 7.27
C ALA A 13 -10.13 12.57 8.15
N LEU A 14 -10.60 12.00 9.26
CA LEU A 14 -9.80 11.10 10.10
C LEU A 14 -9.52 9.77 9.41
N ARG A 15 -10.45 9.24 8.60
CA ARG A 15 -10.21 8.07 7.74
C ARG A 15 -9.19 8.39 6.65
N HIS A 16 -9.24 9.56 6.02
CA HIS A 16 -8.23 10.00 5.06
C HIS A 16 -6.85 10.24 5.72
N ALA A 17 -6.79 10.89 6.89
CA ALA A 17 -5.54 11.10 7.62
C ALA A 17 -4.94 9.78 8.14
N ARG A 18 -5.79 8.83 8.57
CA ARG A 18 -5.38 7.46 8.89
C ARG A 18 -4.98 6.69 7.63
N ALA A 19 -5.64 6.90 6.50
CA ALA A 19 -5.29 6.29 5.23
C ALA A 19 -3.91 6.76 4.78
N ASP A 20 -3.58 8.05 4.91
CA ASP A 20 -2.25 8.57 4.59
C ASP A 20 -1.16 7.93 5.45
N THR A 21 -1.44 7.72 6.75
CA THR A 21 -0.49 7.06 7.66
C THR A 21 -0.36 5.56 7.37
N ARG A 22 -1.47 4.87 7.07
CA ARG A 22 -1.49 3.44 6.74
C ARG A 22 -0.81 3.16 5.41
N VAL A 23 -1.06 3.99 4.40
CA VAL A 23 -0.44 3.92 3.07
C VAL A 23 1.05 4.20 3.19
N SER A 24 1.45 5.29 3.87
CA SER A 24 2.86 5.59 4.14
C SER A 24 3.57 4.44 4.88
N GLY A 25 2.92 3.86 5.89
CA GLY A 25 3.42 2.68 6.60
C GLY A 25 3.55 1.45 5.69
N GLY A 26 2.62 1.25 4.75
CA GLY A 26 2.66 0.15 3.80
C GLY A 26 3.74 0.31 2.73
N LEU A 27 4.01 1.54 2.28
CA LEU A 27 5.15 1.84 1.40
C LEU A 27 6.48 1.57 2.12
N ALA A 28 6.62 2.00 3.37
CA ALA A 28 7.80 1.70 4.20
C ALA A 28 7.96 0.19 4.44
N TYR A 29 6.86 -0.53 4.69
CA TYR A 29 6.86 -1.99 4.79
C TYR A 29 7.34 -2.66 3.50
N ALA A 30 6.84 -2.21 2.35
CA ALA A 30 7.23 -2.74 1.04
C ALA A 30 8.73 -2.56 0.81
N VAL A 31 9.26 -1.36 1.04
CA VAL A 31 10.69 -1.05 0.93
C VAL A 31 11.53 -1.98 1.78
N ARG A 32 11.21 -2.10 3.07
CA ARG A 32 11.93 -2.99 3.99
C ARG A 32 11.93 -4.43 3.48
N ARG A 33 10.76 -4.94 3.10
CA ARG A 33 10.60 -6.33 2.66
C ARG A 33 11.38 -6.63 1.37
N LEU A 34 11.40 -5.69 0.44
CA LEU A 34 12.15 -5.81 -0.81
C LEU A 34 13.66 -5.81 -0.58
N ASN A 35 14.14 -4.98 0.35
CA ASN A 35 15.55 -4.91 0.74
C ASN A 35 16.02 -6.16 1.49
N ASP A 36 15.23 -6.66 2.44
CA ASP A 36 15.65 -7.73 3.35
C ASP A 36 15.80 -9.10 2.68
N SER A 37 15.06 -9.35 1.59
CA SER A 37 14.89 -10.73 1.12
C SER A 37 15.55 -11.03 -0.21
N ARG A 38 15.45 -10.15 -1.23
CA ARG A 38 15.75 -10.53 -2.63
C ARG A 38 16.00 -9.33 -3.56
N ALA A 39 16.84 -8.37 -3.18
CA ALA A 39 17.02 -7.13 -3.96
C ALA A 39 17.33 -7.34 -5.46
N ARG A 40 18.07 -8.41 -5.83
CA ARG A 40 18.45 -8.72 -7.22
C ARG A 40 17.38 -9.42 -8.06
N HIS A 41 16.27 -9.87 -7.45
CA HIS A 41 15.22 -10.56 -8.19
C HIS A 41 14.37 -9.54 -8.96
N ILE A 42 13.82 -9.98 -10.11
CA ILE A 42 12.85 -9.18 -10.86
C ILE A 42 11.60 -8.95 -10.02
N MET A 43 11.14 -7.71 -10.03
CA MET A 43 9.88 -7.29 -9.44
C MET A 43 8.77 -7.52 -10.46
N THR A 44 7.64 -8.09 -10.02
CA THR A 44 6.51 -8.43 -10.91
C THR A 44 5.23 -7.82 -10.37
N GLY A 45 4.24 -7.62 -11.24
CA GLY A 45 2.90 -7.16 -10.83
C GLY A 45 2.28 -8.04 -9.74
N ALA A 46 2.48 -9.37 -9.83
CA ALA A 46 2.04 -10.30 -8.79
C ALA A 46 2.78 -10.09 -7.46
N ALA A 47 4.09 -9.81 -7.48
CA ALA A 47 4.84 -9.50 -6.26
C ALA A 47 4.41 -8.16 -5.64
N ARG A 48 4.12 -7.15 -6.47
CA ARG A 48 3.54 -5.86 -6.03
C ARG A 48 2.22 -6.08 -5.31
N LEU A 49 1.30 -6.82 -5.92
CA LEU A 49 0.02 -7.17 -5.32
C LEU A 49 0.18 -7.95 -4.01
N ALA A 50 1.03 -8.98 -4.00
CA ALA A 50 1.25 -9.81 -2.81
C ALA A 50 1.82 -9.01 -1.62
N ILE A 51 2.65 -7.99 -1.87
CA ILE A 51 3.17 -7.11 -0.81
C ILE A 51 2.06 -6.24 -0.24
N ALA A 52 1.24 -5.61 -1.09
CA ALA A 52 0.11 -4.78 -0.66
C ALA A 52 -0.91 -5.59 0.15
N GLN A 53 -1.30 -6.77 -0.36
CA GLN A 53 -2.20 -7.71 0.32
C GLN A 53 -1.67 -8.13 1.68
N ARG A 54 -0.38 -8.52 1.73
CA ARG A 54 0.22 -8.99 2.98
C ARG A 54 0.17 -7.91 4.06
N TYR A 55 0.53 -6.67 3.72
CA TYR A 55 0.50 -5.58 4.70
C TYR A 55 -0.93 -5.26 5.15
N ALA A 56 -1.88 -5.19 4.22
CA ALA A 56 -3.27 -4.88 4.56
C ALA A 56 -3.89 -5.93 5.49
N VAL A 57 -3.71 -7.22 5.17
CA VAL A 57 -4.20 -8.33 6.01
C VAL A 57 -3.46 -8.39 7.35
N GLU A 58 -2.17 -8.07 7.40
CA GLU A 58 -1.40 -8.06 8.65
C GLU A 58 -1.93 -7.01 9.66
N ILE A 59 -2.56 -5.93 9.19
CA ILE A 59 -3.07 -4.84 10.05
C ILE A 59 -4.58 -4.92 10.25
N LEU A 60 -5.34 -5.32 9.23
CA LEU A 60 -6.80 -5.23 9.20
C LEU A 60 -7.50 -6.60 9.08
N ASP A 61 -6.73 -7.69 9.05
CA ASP A 61 -7.22 -9.05 8.77
C ASP A 61 -7.97 -9.10 7.41
N TRP A 62 -8.70 -10.17 7.12
CA TRP A 62 -9.50 -10.34 5.90
C TRP A 62 -10.84 -9.58 5.98
N THR A 63 -10.76 -8.24 5.98
CA THR A 63 -11.93 -7.35 6.05
C THR A 63 -12.10 -6.51 4.77
N ASP A 64 -13.29 -5.96 4.55
CA ASP A 64 -13.54 -5.03 3.43
C ASP A 64 -12.63 -3.78 3.49
N GLU A 65 -12.22 -3.38 4.69
CA GLU A 65 -11.26 -2.29 4.90
C GLU A 65 -9.86 -2.66 4.41
N ALA A 66 -9.48 -3.94 4.49
CA ALA A 66 -8.22 -4.43 3.94
C ALA A 66 -8.23 -4.32 2.40
N ASP A 67 -9.33 -4.64 1.75
CA ASP A 67 -9.48 -4.49 0.30
C ASP A 67 -9.40 -3.03 -0.15
N ALA A 68 -9.96 -2.10 0.63
CA ALA A 68 -9.78 -0.66 0.39
C ALA A 68 -8.31 -0.26 0.51
N LEU A 69 -7.64 -0.67 1.59
CA LEU A 69 -6.23 -0.37 1.80
C LEU A 69 -5.32 -0.99 0.71
N ILE A 70 -5.65 -2.18 0.21
CA ILE A 70 -4.93 -2.79 -0.92
C ILE A 70 -5.03 -1.89 -2.16
N ARG A 71 -6.21 -1.39 -2.49
CA ARG A 71 -6.40 -0.48 -3.63
C ARG A 71 -5.64 0.83 -3.45
N ASP A 72 -5.65 1.40 -2.26
CA ASP A 72 -4.94 2.64 -1.95
C ASP A 72 -3.42 2.45 -2.07
N LEU A 73 -2.90 1.33 -1.55
CA LEU A 73 -1.48 0.97 -1.66
C LEU A 73 -1.07 0.74 -3.11
N LEU A 74 -1.87 0.02 -3.90
CA LEU A 74 -1.57 -0.17 -5.31
C LEU A 74 -1.58 1.18 -6.04
N THR A 75 -2.52 2.07 -5.77
CA THR A 75 -2.53 3.42 -6.37
C THR A 75 -1.26 4.20 -6.03
N ALA A 76 -0.76 4.09 -4.80
CA ALA A 76 0.46 4.76 -4.36
C ALA A 76 1.76 4.09 -4.85
N MET A 77 1.73 2.79 -5.17
CA MET A 77 2.87 2.02 -5.63
C MET A 77 3.03 2.12 -7.15
N PRO A 78 4.22 2.47 -7.69
CA PRO A 78 4.44 2.54 -9.14
C PRO A 78 4.07 1.25 -9.84
N GLU A 79 3.48 1.35 -11.03
CA GLU A 79 3.25 0.19 -11.88
C GLU A 79 4.56 -0.36 -12.44
N ILE A 80 4.58 -1.65 -12.72
CA ILE A 80 5.75 -2.34 -13.27
C ILE A 80 5.51 -2.48 -14.77
N THR A 81 6.07 -1.56 -15.53
CA THR A 81 5.93 -1.50 -17.00
C THR A 81 7.15 -2.02 -17.75
N SER A 82 8.25 -2.26 -17.04
CA SER A 82 9.50 -2.81 -17.56
C SER A 82 10.16 -3.73 -16.53
N ASP A 83 11.15 -4.48 -16.99
CA ASP A 83 11.98 -5.31 -16.12
C ASP A 83 12.78 -4.41 -15.17
N ILE A 84 12.41 -4.46 -13.90
CA ILE A 84 13.09 -3.78 -12.80
C ILE A 84 13.29 -4.77 -11.67
N THR A 85 14.42 -4.63 -10.98
CA THR A 85 14.70 -5.44 -9.80
C THR A 85 13.90 -4.94 -8.59
N ARG A 86 13.77 -5.78 -7.58
CA ARG A 86 13.15 -5.43 -6.30
C ARG A 86 13.86 -4.30 -5.58
N GLY A 87 15.19 -4.23 -5.69
CA GLY A 87 15.99 -3.14 -5.13
C GLY A 87 15.73 -1.81 -5.84
N GLU A 88 15.71 -1.81 -7.17
CA GLU A 88 15.36 -0.62 -7.96
C GLU A 88 13.93 -0.15 -7.66
N TYR A 89 12.99 -1.08 -7.55
CA TYR A 89 11.62 -0.77 -7.16
C TYR A 89 11.54 -0.18 -5.74
N ALA A 90 12.31 -0.69 -4.79
CA ALA A 90 12.38 -0.13 -3.44
C ALA A 90 12.92 1.32 -3.45
N LEU A 91 13.90 1.63 -4.31
CA LEU A 91 14.38 2.99 -4.49
C LEU A 91 13.31 3.91 -5.09
N LEU A 92 12.50 3.41 -6.04
CA LEU A 92 11.37 4.17 -6.60
C LEU A 92 10.33 4.52 -5.54
N LEU A 93 10.04 3.59 -4.62
CA LEU A 93 9.12 3.83 -3.50
C LEU A 93 9.66 4.84 -2.47
N GLN A 94 10.98 5.01 -2.38
CA GLN A 94 11.62 5.99 -1.51
C GLN A 94 11.77 7.37 -2.14
N ALA A 95 11.70 7.46 -3.46
CA ALA A 95 11.82 8.73 -4.15
C ALA A 95 10.62 9.63 -3.77
N PRO A 96 10.86 10.91 -3.41
CA PRO A 96 9.76 11.84 -3.18
C PRO A 96 8.92 11.88 -4.46
N ALA A 97 7.59 11.77 -4.30
CA ALA A 97 6.65 11.79 -5.42
C ALA A 97 7.01 12.96 -6.35
N ARG A 98 7.48 12.65 -7.56
CA ARG A 98 7.77 13.67 -8.56
C ARG A 98 6.42 14.16 -9.07
N THR A 99 5.93 15.23 -8.45
CA THR A 99 4.84 16.09 -8.96
C THR A 99 5.16 16.62 -10.34
#